data_AF-A0A972X9N2-F1
#
_entry.id   AF-A0A972X9N2-F1
#
_cell.length_a   1.000
_cell.length_b   1.000
_cell.length_c   1.000
_cell.angle_alpha   90.00
_cell.angle_beta   90.00
_cell.angle_gamma   90.00
#
_symmetry.space_group_name_H-M   'P 1'
#
loop_
_entity.id
_entity.type
_entity.pdbx_description
1 polymer ?
#
loop_
_entity_poly.entity_id
_entity_poly.type
_entity_poly.pdbx_seq_one_letter_code
_entity_poly.pdbx_strand_id
1 'polypeptide(L)' 'MAAGQNQRNRKNDPMVTKTGKPRLGPLNLAQLTKLLDSATAPKKKDKIRKELFRRFPNGLVITPEVAATV' A
#
# COMPACT_ATOMS: atom_id res chain seq x y z
N MET A 1 10.50 -17.31 -0.98
CA MET A 1 9.11 -17.65 -1.35
C MET A 1 9.14 -18.09 -2.80
N ALA A 2 8.76 -19.33 -3.12
CA ALA A 2 8.96 -19.91 -4.45
C ALA A 2 8.23 -19.09 -5.54
N ALA A 3 9.01 -18.40 -6.38
CA ALA A 3 8.55 -17.71 -7.58
C ALA A 3 8.41 -18.75 -8.70
N GLY A 4 7.24 -19.37 -8.84
CA GLY A 4 7.11 -20.44 -9.84
C GLY A 4 5.72 -21.00 -10.11
N GLN A 5 4.64 -20.45 -9.56
CA GLN A 5 3.30 -20.99 -9.82
C GLN A 5 2.43 -19.93 -10.50
N ASN A 6 2.68 -19.75 -11.80
CA ASN A 6 1.76 -19.09 -12.71
C ASN A 6 0.54 -20.02 -12.85
N GLN A 7 -0.38 -19.91 -11.89
CA GLN A 7 -1.57 -20.76 -11.75
C GLN A 7 -2.64 -20.38 -12.78
N ARG A 8 -2.32 -20.58 -14.06
CA ARG A 8 -3.26 -20.38 -15.16
C ARG A 8 -4.51 -21.28 -15.07
N ASN A 9 -4.50 -22.28 -14.18
CA ASN A 9 -5.57 -23.28 -14.03
C ASN A 9 -6.24 -23.30 -12.63
N ARG A 10 -5.99 -22.32 -11.74
CA ARG A 10 -6.76 -22.25 -10.48
C ARG A 10 -8.13 -21.64 -10.74
N LYS A 11 -9.18 -22.24 -10.16
CA LYS A 11 -10.51 -21.61 -10.09
C LYS A 11 -10.32 -20.23 -9.45
N ASN A 12 -10.65 -19.18 -10.21
CA ASN A 12 -10.36 -17.81 -9.82
C ASN A 12 -11.34 -17.39 -8.74
N ASP A 13 -10.92 -17.40 -7.48
CA ASP A 13 -11.66 -16.76 -6.40
C ASP A 13 -11.59 -15.24 -6.62
N PRO A 14 -12.72 -14.53 -6.82
CA PRO A 14 -12.72 -13.10 -7.07
C PRO A 14 -12.06 -12.28 -5.95
N MET A 15 -12.04 -12.80 -4.72
CA MET A 15 -11.44 -12.14 -3.55
C MET A 15 -9.94 -12.43 -3.39
N VAL A 16 -9.32 -13.12 -4.34
CA VAL A 16 -7.89 -13.47 -4.29
C VAL A 16 -7.17 -12.92 -5.52
N THR A 17 -6.01 -12.34 -5.29
CA THR A 17 -5.12 -11.87 -6.37
C THR A 17 -4.38 -13.03 -7.02
N LYS A 18 -3.79 -12.81 -8.20
CA LYS A 18 -2.97 -13.82 -8.91
C LYS A 18 -1.84 -14.43 -8.08
N THR A 19 -1.41 -13.78 -7.00
CA THR A 19 -0.35 -14.25 -6.09
C THR A 19 -0.88 -14.98 -4.86
N GLY A 20 -2.19 -15.23 -4.77
CA GLY A 20 -2.81 -15.90 -3.62
C GLY A 20 -3.08 -14.97 -2.42
N LYS A 21 -2.76 -13.68 -2.53
CA LYS A 21 -3.06 -12.70 -1.47
C LYS A 21 -4.50 -12.25 -1.57
N PRO A 22 -5.18 -11.96 -0.43
CA PRO A 22 -6.51 -11.37 -0.47
C PRO A 22 -6.49 -10.08 -1.29
N ARG A 23 -7.52 -9.85 -2.09
CA ARG A 23 -7.69 -8.63 -2.84
C ARG A 23 -7.90 -7.50 -1.85
N LEU A 24 -6.86 -6.69 -1.64
CA LEU A 24 -6.98 -5.51 -0.78
C LEU A 24 -8.00 -4.55 -1.39
N GLY A 25 -8.85 -4.01 -0.54
CA GLY A 25 -9.63 -2.83 -0.84
C GLY A 25 -8.75 -1.57 -0.91
N PRO A 26 -9.35 -0.38 -0.78
CA PRO A 26 -8.61 0.86 -0.70
C PRO A 26 -7.55 0.79 0.43
N LEU A 27 -6.28 1.10 0.12
CA LEU A 27 -5.20 1.11 1.12
C LEU A 27 -5.51 2.04 2.30
N ASN A 28 -5.20 1.58 3.52
CA ASN A 28 -5.30 2.38 4.74
C ASN A 28 -4.15 3.39 4.84
N LEU A 29 -4.31 4.44 5.65
CA LEU A 29 -3.30 5.48 5.92
C LEU A 29 -1.95 4.86 6.33
N ALA A 30 -1.96 3.94 7.30
CA ALA A 30 -0.74 3.28 7.78
C ALA A 30 -0.01 2.47 6.68
N GLN A 31 -0.76 1.96 5.70
CA GLN A 31 -0.18 1.24 4.56
C GLN A 31 0.40 2.23 3.54
N LEU A 32 -0.25 3.37 3.32
CA LEU A 32 0.22 4.43 2.43
C LEU A 32 1.48 5.12 2.98
N THR A 33 1.56 5.38 4.29
CA THR A 33 2.77 5.95 4.92
C THR A 33 3.95 5.00 4.80
N LYS A 34 3.77 3.72 5.14
CA LYS A 34 4.80 2.70 4.96
C LYS A 34 5.27 2.58 3.50
N LEU A 35 4.35 2.73 2.54
CA LEU A 35 4.71 2.74 1.12
C LEU A 35 5.50 3.98 0.73
N LEU A 36 5.17 5.15 1.30
CA LEU A 36 5.90 6.40 1.06
C LEU A 36 7.35 6.29 1.54
N ASP A 37 7.57 5.69 2.70
CA ASP A 37 8.91 5.47 3.28
C ASP A 37 9.74 4.49 2.45
N SER A 38 9.11 3.41 1.97
CA SER A 38 9.77 2.41 1.13
C SER A 38 10.00 2.83 -0.33
N ALA A 39 9.31 3.87 -0.80
CA ALA A 39 9.36 4.28 -2.20
C ALA A 39 10.66 5.06 -2.47
N THR A 40 11.52 4.54 -3.33
CA THR A 40 12.71 5.27 -3.79
C THR A 40 12.43 6.12 -5.03
N ALA A 41 11.52 5.68 -5.90
CA ALA A 41 11.20 6.36 -7.15
C ALA A 41 10.30 7.61 -6.91
N PRO A 42 10.69 8.81 -7.42
CA PRO A 42 9.93 10.06 -7.21
C PRO A 42 8.46 9.97 -7.63
N LYS A 43 8.18 9.43 -8.82
CA LYS A 43 6.82 9.25 -9.33
C LYS A 43 5.94 8.37 -8.44
N LYS A 44 6.52 7.40 -7.72
CA LYS A 44 5.78 6.57 -6.77
C LYS A 44 5.41 7.38 -5.53
N LYS A 45 6.34 8.17 -4.99
CA LYS A 45 6.08 9.09 -3.87
C LYS A 45 4.94 10.06 -4.21
N ASP A 46 4.94 10.64 -5.41
CA ASP A 46 3.91 11.60 -5.82
C ASP A 46 2.53 10.95 -5.94
N LYS A 47 2.44 9.73 -6.47
CA LYS A 47 1.17 8.98 -6.52
C LYS A 47 0.64 8.68 -5.12
N ILE A 48 1.51 8.29 -4.20
CA ILE A 48 1.13 7.99 -2.81
C ILE A 48 0.67 9.26 -2.08
N ARG A 49 1.41 10.37 -2.23
CA ARG A 49 1.03 11.68 -1.69
C ARG A 49 -0.33 12.14 -2.22
N LYS A 50 -0.57 12.05 -3.53
CA LYS A 50 -1.86 12.39 -4.13
C LYS A 50 -3.02 11.58 -3.54
N GLU A 51 -2.83 10.27 -3.34
CA GLU A 51 -3.87 9.45 -2.74
C GLU A 51 -4.11 9.77 -1.26
N LEU A 52 -3.05 10.10 -0.50
CA LEU A 52 -3.17 10.59 0.87
C LEU A 52 -4.00 11.88 0.93
N PHE A 53 -3.70 12.88 0.09
CA PHE A 53 -4.45 14.14 0.04
C PHE A 53 -5.91 13.93 -0.43
N ARG A 54 -6.14 13.03 -1.39
CA ARG A 54 -7.48 12.74 -1.92
C ARG A 54 -8.39 12.09 -0.88
N ARG A 55 -7.84 11.19 -0.05
CA ARG A 55 -8.62 10.42 0.94
C ARG A 55 -8.68 11.06 2.31
N PHE A 56 -7.64 11.81 2.69
CA PHE A 56 -7.50 12.44 4.00
C PHE A 56 -7.29 13.95 3.82
N PRO A 57 -8.29 14.69 3.29
CA PRO A 57 -8.15 16.12 3.00
C PRO A 57 -8.00 16.99 4.25
N ASN A 58 -8.42 16.50 5.43
CA ASN A 58 -8.51 17.27 6.67
C ASN A 58 -7.28 17.16 7.58
N GLY A 59 -6.09 16.91 7.03
CA GLY A 59 -4.83 17.11 7.74
C GLY A 59 -4.66 16.23 8.99
N LEU A 60 -4.50 14.92 8.81
CA LEU A 60 -3.64 14.19 9.74
C LEU A 60 -2.21 14.59 9.41
N VAL A 61 -1.71 15.56 10.17
CA VAL A 61 -0.32 15.99 10.24
C VAL A 61 0.56 14.74 10.29
N ILE A 62 1.27 14.45 9.20
CA ILE A 62 2.31 13.43 9.18
C ILE A 62 3.55 14.12 9.76
N THR A 63 3.61 14.23 11.08
CA THR A 63 4.87 14.52 11.75
C THR A 63 5.61 13.20 12.00
N PRO A 64 6.90 13.10 11.64
CA PRO A 64 7.73 11.96 12.03
C PRO A 64 8.17 12.01 13.52
N GLU A 65 7.60 12.90 14.34
CA GLU A 65 8.13 13.23 15.68
C GLU A 65 7.70 12.30 16.81
N VAL A 66 6.70 11.43 16.62
CA VAL A 66 6.23 10.53 17.70
C VAL A 66 7.02 9.20 17.74
N ALA A 67 7.93 8.95 16.79
CA ALA A 67 8.77 7.74 16.82
C ALA A 67 9.95 7.81 17.80
N ALA A 68 10.15 8.93 18.51
CA ALA A 68 11.32 9.16 19.37
C ALA A 68 10.99 9.42 20.86
N THR A 69 9.80 9.08 21.35
CA THR A 69 9.52 9.15 22.79
C THR A 69 8.53 8.06 23.21
N VAL A 70 9.11 6.98 23.74
CA VAL A 70 8.73 6.11 24.88
C VAL A 70 9.29 4.71 24.64
#